data_AF-A0A0V0GTD4-F1
#
_entry.id   AF-A0A0V0GTD4-F1
#
_cell.length_a   1.000
_cell.length_b   1.000
_cell.length_c   1.000
_cell.angle_alpha   90.00
_cell.angle_beta   90.00
_cell.angle_gamma   90.00
#
_symmetry.space_group_name_H-M   'P 1'
#
loop_
_entity.id
_entity.type
_entity.pdbx_description
1 polymer ?
#
loop_
_entity_poly.entity_id
_entity_poly.type
_entity_poly.pdbx_seq_one_letter_code
_entity_poly.pdbx_strand_id
1 'polypeptide(L)'
;MFVGAKRLRAGDSVLFIRDEKSQLLLGVRRANRQQTSLPSSVLSADSMHIGVLAAAAHAAANRSTFTIFYNPRACPSEFVIPLAKYRKSVYNTQLSVGMKSY
;
A
#
# COMPACT_ATOMS: atom_id res chain seq x y z
N MET A 1 -6.03 28.99 -9.08
CA MET A 1 -6.36 28.68 -7.66
C MET A 1 -6.10 27.19 -7.38
N PHE A 2 -5.44 26.85 -6.27
CA PHE A 2 -4.96 25.48 -5.96
C PHE A 2 -6.05 24.39 -5.98
N VAL A 3 -7.22 24.68 -5.40
CA VAL A 3 -8.37 23.75 -5.33
C VAL A 3 -8.80 23.29 -6.72
N GLY A 4 -8.96 24.23 -7.66
CA GLY A 4 -9.34 23.92 -9.04
C GLY A 4 -8.27 23.11 -9.76
N ALA A 5 -7.00 23.50 -9.63
CA ALA A 5 -5.88 22.82 -10.28
C ALA A 5 -5.70 21.37 -9.80
N LYS A 6 -5.93 21.09 -8.51
CA LYS A 6 -5.88 19.73 -7.94
C LYS A 6 -7.20 18.97 -8.00
N ARG A 7 -8.28 19.62 -8.49
CA ARG A 7 -9.64 19.09 -8.59
C ARG A 7 -10.14 18.54 -7.24
N LEU A 8 -9.89 19.29 -6.16
CA LEU A 8 -10.31 18.91 -4.82
C LEU A 8 -11.82 19.07 -4.65
N ARG A 9 -12.42 18.20 -3.84
CA ARG A 9 -13.83 18.22 -3.49
C ARG A 9 -13.99 18.04 -1.98
N ALA A 10 -15.17 18.33 -1.45
CA ALA A 10 -15.49 18.06 -0.05
C ALA A 10 -15.17 16.60 0.33
N GLY A 11 -14.50 16.42 1.48
CA GLY A 11 -13.98 15.14 1.95
C GLY A 11 -12.53 14.84 1.54
N ASP A 12 -11.98 15.52 0.53
CA ASP A 12 -10.53 15.47 0.28
C ASP A 12 -9.78 16.26 1.37
N SER A 13 -8.59 15.81 1.74
CA SER A 13 -7.74 16.46 2.73
C SER A 13 -6.49 17.04 2.09
N VAL A 14 -6.04 18.18 2.61
CA VAL A 14 -4.78 18.82 2.23
C VAL A 14 -3.83 18.74 3.43
N LEU A 15 -2.63 18.25 3.20
CA LEU A 15 -1.61 18.06 4.23
C LEU A 15 -0.51 19.10 4.05
N PHE A 16 -0.21 19.85 5.12
CA PHE A 16 0.88 20.80 5.16
C PHE A 16 1.97 20.22 6.04
N ILE A 17 3.18 20.08 5.50
CA ILE A 17 4.33 19.55 6.23
C ILE A 17 5.42 20.60 6.14
N ARG A 18 6.04 20.93 7.28
CA ARG A 18 7.26 21.74 7.31
C ARG A 18 8.42 20.83 7.62
N ASP A 19 9.41 20.79 6.73
CA ASP A 19 10.60 19.98 6.95
C ASP A 19 11.59 20.66 7.92
N GLU A 20 12.67 19.95 8.24
CA GLU A 20 13.74 20.44 9.13
C GLU A 20 14.42 21.70 8.59
N LYS A 21 14.40 21.92 7.28
CA LYS A 21 14.94 23.12 6.61
C LYS A 21 13.91 24.24 6.51
N SER A 22 12.80 24.14 7.26
CA SER A 22 11.70 25.09 7.24
C SER A 22 10.97 25.21 5.89
N GLN A 23 11.17 24.31 4.95
CA GLN A 23 10.46 24.28 3.67
C GLN A 23 9.04 23.77 3.87
N LEU A 24 8.08 24.45 3.25
CA LEU A 24 6.68 24.06 3.30
C LEU A 24 6.36 23.14 2.11
N LEU A 25 5.96 21.91 2.42
CA LEU A 25 5.51 20.89 1.48
C LEU A 25 4.00 20.72 1.57
N LEU A 26 3.38 20.48 0.42
CA LEU A 26 1.92 20.36 0.29
C LEU A 26 1.53 19.01 -0.33
N GLY A 27 0.80 18.21 0.44
CA GLY A 27 0.22 16.94 0.01
C GLY A 27 -1.28 17.02 -0.20
N VAL A 28 -1.83 16.18 -1.08
CA VAL A 28 -3.27 15.99 -1.24
C VAL A 28 -3.61 14.53 -0.96
N ARG A 29 -4.56 14.31 -0.04
CA ARG A 29 -5.17 13.01 0.23
C ARG A 29 -6.61 13.03 -0.28
N ARG A 30 -6.93 12.25 -1.31
CA ARG A 30 -8.32 12.12 -1.79
C ARG A 30 -9.13 11.24 -0.85
N ALA A 31 -10.41 11.56 -0.68
CA ALA A 31 -11.36 10.67 0.01
C ALA A 31 -11.40 9.30 -0.69
N ASN A 32 -11.55 8.22 0.08
CA ASN A 32 -11.75 6.88 -0.49
C ASN A 32 -13.18 6.79 -1.02
N ARG A 33 -13.36 7.24 -2.26
CA ARG A 33 -14.59 7.02 -3.02
C ARG A 33 -14.41 5.70 -3.73
N GLN A 34 -15.47 4.90 -3.88
CA GLN A 34 -15.48 3.74 -4.78
C GLN A 34 -15.23 4.25 -6.21
N GLN A 35 -13.96 4.48 -6.54
CA GLN A 35 -13.53 4.67 -7.90
C GLN A 35 -13.47 3.27 -8.48
N THR A 36 -14.33 3.00 -9.46
CA THR A 36 -14.05 2.00 -10.47
C THR A 36 -12.77 2.43 -11.16
N SER A 37 -11.61 2.06 -10.60
CA SER A 37 -10.36 2.09 -11.35
C SER A 37 -10.59 1.09 -12.48
N LEU A 38 -10.83 1.61 -13.68
CA LEU A 38 -10.87 0.76 -14.87
C LEU A 38 -9.56 -0.04 -14.86
N PRO A 39 -9.64 -1.38 -14.77
CA PRO A 39 -8.44 -2.19 -14.80
C PRO A 39 -7.69 -1.90 -16.11
N SER A 40 -6.36 -1.92 -16.03
CA SER A 40 -5.51 -1.77 -17.20
C SER A 40 -5.93 -2.78 -18.28
N SER A 41 -6.10 -2.34 -19.52
CA SER A 41 -6.36 -3.23 -20.65
C SER A 41 -5.11 -3.97 -21.14
N VAL A 42 -3.96 -3.81 -20.47
CA VAL A 42 -2.68 -4.39 -20.89
C VAL A 42 -2.56 -5.87 -20.51
N LEU A 43 -3.10 -6.28 -19.35
CA LEU A 43 -3.11 -7.67 -18.88
C LEU A 43 -4.42 -7.96 -18.15
N SER A 44 -4.93 -9.19 -18.28
CA SER A 44 -6.07 -9.64 -17.47
C SER A 44 -5.68 -9.73 -15.99
N ALA A 45 -6.68 -9.63 -15.10
CA ALA A 45 -6.45 -9.78 -13.65
C ALA A 45 -5.83 -11.14 -13.30
N ASP A 46 -6.30 -12.21 -13.95
CA ASP A 46 -5.78 -13.57 -13.74
C ASP A 46 -4.31 -13.67 -14.15
N SER A 47 -3.95 -13.09 -15.30
CA SER A 47 -2.56 -13.05 -15.77
C SER A 47 -1.66 -12.27 -14.81
N MET A 48 -2.15 -11.16 -14.24
CA MET A 48 -1.38 -10.42 -13.22
C MET A 48 -1.16 -11.26 -11.96
N HIS A 49 -2.20 -11.94 -11.46
CA HIS A 49 -2.08 -12.76 -10.25
C HIS A 49 -1.12 -13.93 -10.44
N ILE A 50 -1.22 -14.64 -11.57
CA ILE A 50 -0.30 -15.72 -11.92
C ILE A 50 1.12 -15.17 -12.09
N GLY A 51 1.27 -14.02 -12.76
CA GLY A 51 2.56 -13.38 -12.98
C GLY A 51 3.29 -13.03 -11.68
N VAL A 52 2.58 -12.56 -10.66
CA VAL A 52 3.17 -12.27 -9.33
C VAL A 52 3.70 -13.54 -8.68
N LEU A 53 2.92 -14.62 -8.68
CA LEU A 53 3.33 -15.91 -8.10
C LEU A 53 4.53 -16.50 -8.84
N ALA A 54 4.50 -16.47 -10.18
CA ALA A 54 5.58 -16.97 -11.02
C ALA A 54 6.89 -16.19 -10.79
N ALA A 55 6.82 -14.86 -10.71
CA ALA A 55 7.98 -14.01 -10.45
C ALA A 55 8.60 -14.30 -9.08
N ALA A 56 7.78 -14.42 -8.03
CA ALA A 56 8.24 -14.72 -6.68
C ALA A 56 8.87 -16.12 -6.60
N ALA A 57 8.23 -17.14 -7.19
CA ALA A 57 8.75 -18.51 -7.22
C ALA A 57 10.10 -18.59 -7.95
N HIS A 58 10.21 -17.94 -9.11
CA HIS A 58 11.45 -17.88 -9.87
C HIS A 58 12.57 -17.19 -9.11
N ALA A 59 12.30 -16.05 -8.47
CA ALA A 59 13.25 -15.31 -7.66
C ALA A 59 13.74 -16.13 -6.45
N ALA A 60 12.83 -16.83 -5.77
CA ALA A 60 13.16 -17.70 -4.64
C ALA A 60 14.04 -18.89 -5.06
N ALA A 61 13.72 -19.55 -6.19
CA ALA A 61 14.47 -20.70 -6.68
C ALA A 61 15.89 -20.33 -7.14
N ASN A 62 16.05 -19.16 -7.76
CA ASN A 62 17.33 -18.74 -8.36
C ASN A 62 18.12 -17.75 -7.50
N ARG A 63 17.62 -17.41 -6.30
CA ARG A 63 18.20 -16.39 -5.41
C ARG A 63 18.41 -15.05 -6.14
N SER A 64 17.50 -14.70 -7.03
CA SER A 64 17.50 -13.44 -7.76
C SER A 64 16.53 -12.44 -7.14
N THR A 65 16.67 -11.17 -7.52
CA THR A 65 15.76 -10.11 -7.09
C THR A 65 14.51 -10.06 -7.96
N PHE A 66 13.41 -9.57 -7.39
CA PHE A 66 12.21 -9.18 -8.13
C PHE A 66 11.63 -7.91 -7.52
N THR A 67 10.84 -7.17 -8.30
CA THR A 67 10.27 -5.89 -7.89
C THR A 67 8.77 -6.03 -7.66
N ILE A 68 8.29 -5.35 -6.62
CA ILE A 68 6.88 -5.27 -6.25
C ILE A 68 6.47 -3.80 -6.15
N PHE A 69 5.21 -3.51 -6.45
CA PHE A 69 4.62 -2.19 -6.27
C PHE A 69 3.67 -2.22 -5.07
N TYR A 70 3.87 -1.30 -4.11
CA TYR A 70 2.99 -1.15 -2.97
C TYR A 70 2.20 0.16 -3.07
N ASN A 71 0.87 0.05 -3.08
CA ASN A 71 -0.02 1.19 -3.01
C ASN A 71 -0.85 1.13 -1.71
N PRO A 72 -0.43 1.81 -0.63
CA PRO A 72 -1.12 1.81 0.66
C PRO A 72 -2.52 2.42 0.62
N ARG A 73 -2.87 3.11 -0.48
CA ARG A 73 -4.20 3.70 -0.69
C ARG A 73 -5.19 2.73 -1.31
N ALA A 74 -4.69 1.79 -2.11
CA ALA A 74 -5.51 0.77 -2.77
C ALA A 74 -5.54 -0.55 -1.99
N CYS A 75 -4.46 -0.89 -1.29
CA CYS A 75 -4.35 -2.09 -0.48
C CYS A 75 -4.06 -1.72 0.99
N PRO A 76 -5.01 -1.94 1.91
CA PRO A 76 -4.78 -1.70 3.34
C PRO A 76 -3.90 -2.78 3.99
N SER A 77 -3.79 -3.96 3.37
CA SER A 77 -3.00 -5.07 3.90
C SER A 77 -1.52 -4.88 3.60
N GLU A 78 -0.70 -4.82 4.66
CA GLU A 78 0.75 -4.92 4.53
C GLU A 78 1.13 -6.35 4.14
N PHE A 79 1.96 -6.50 3.11
CA PHE A 79 2.46 -7.81 2.65
C PHE A 79 3.99 -7.94 2.69
N VAL A 80 4.70 -6.85 2.96
CA VAL A 80 6.13 -6.86 3.27
C VAL A 80 6.29 -6.52 4.74
N ILE A 81 6.47 -7.56 5.56
CA ILE A 81 6.54 -7.42 7.02
C ILE A 81 7.99 -7.58 7.47
N PRO A 82 8.57 -6.61 8.20
CA PRO A 82 9.90 -6.76 8.78
C PRO A 82 9.99 -8.02 9.66
N LEU A 83 11.08 -8.79 9.53
CA LEU A 83 11.25 -10.07 10.24
C LEU A 83 11.09 -9.95 11.76
N ALA A 84 11.54 -8.84 12.36
CA ALA A 84 11.37 -8.59 13.79
C ALA A 84 9.88 -8.45 14.19
N LYS A 85 9.08 -7.75 13.36
CA LYS A 85 7.62 -7.61 13.56
C LYS A 85 6.94 -8.97 13.43
N TYR A 86 7.29 -9.75 12.39
CA TYR A 86 6.78 -11.11 12.20
C TYR A 86 7.06 -12.01 13.41
N ARG A 87 8.32 -12.09 13.86
CA ARG A 87 8.71 -12.95 14.99
C ARG A 87 7.97 -12.58 16.27
N LYS A 88 7.84 -11.28 16.56
CA LYS A 88 7.08 -10.80 17.73
C LYS A 88 5.61 -11.23 17.64
N SER A 89 4.99 -11.06 16.47
CA SER A 89 3.58 -11.40 16.28
C SER A 89 3.30 -12.90 16.31
N VAL A 90 4.20 -13.74 15.79
CA VAL A 90 3.96 -15.20 15.67
C VAL A 90 4.40 -15.97 16.90
N TYR A 91 5.57 -15.64 17.47
CA TYR A 91 6.16 -16.44 18.54
C TYR A 91 5.97 -15.82 19.93
N ASN A 92 5.91 -14.48 20.01
CA ASN A 92 5.81 -13.78 21.31
C ASN A 92 4.39 -13.33 21.64
N THR A 93 3.43 -13.52 20.73
CA THR A 93 2.02 -13.16 20.95
C THR A 93 1.18 -14.42 20.90
N GLN A 94 0.64 -14.84 22.04
CA GLN A 94 -0.26 -15.99 22.11
C GLN A 94 -1.66 -15.56 21.69
N LEU A 95 -1.97 -15.73 20.40
CA LEU A 95 -3.32 -15.47 19.88
C LEU A 95 -4.28 -16.54 20.40
N SER A 96 -5.44 -16.12 20.91
CA SER A 96 -6.50 -17.00 21.38
C SER A 96 -7.88 -16.47 20.98
N VAL A 97 -8.85 -17.37 20.86
CA VAL A 97 -10.24 -17.00 20.53
C VAL A 97 -10.80 -16.13 21.67
N GLY A 98 -11.46 -15.03 21.32
CA GLY A 98 -12.02 -14.08 22.28
C GLY A 98 -11.07 -12.98 22.74
N MET A 99 -9.80 -13.00 22.31
CA MET A 99 -8.86 -11.92 22.58
C MET A 99 -9.26 -10.65 21.82
N LYS A 100 -9.34 -9.51 22.52
CA LYS A 100 -9.63 -8.20 21.90
C LYS A 100 -8.36 -7.60 21.31
N SER A 101 -8.42 -7.14 20.06
CA SER A 101 -7.38 -6.28 19.50
C SER A 101 -7.65 -4.82 19.89
N TYR A 102 -6.65 -4.14 20.43
CA TYR A 102 -6.66 -2.69 20.64
C TYR A 102 -5.81 -1.99 19.59
#